data_AF-A0A973SRJ5-F1
#
_entry.id   AF-A0A973SRJ5-F1
#
_cell.length_a   1.000
_cell.length_b   1.000
_cell.length_c   1.000
_cell.angle_alpha   90.00
_cell.angle_beta   90.00
_cell.angle_gamma   90.00
#
_symmetry.space_group_name_H-M   'P 1'
#
loop_
_entity.id
_entity.type
_entity.pdbx_description
1 polymer ?
#
loop_
_entity_poly.entity_id
_entity_poly.type
_entity_poly.pdbx_seq_one_letter_code
_entity_poly.pdbx_strand_id
1 'polypeptide(L)'
;MARLDTLLAGFARERSTGALRVGRAGTIYLDEGRVTFMECAQTPSAERLMILRGRISESALRRFQADGGCDRLLVESRITLGELQYLVLGAVLDAAFFLLPATGTRPKFQPGQRHWLGGRWFFEVAGLVRETARRRARLAHVWPCADADAAPVRPAARLSGTRVTLSDTQWEVLVGADRESTPLELARQLGRSGYSVLLAVRELACAGLIEAAAPLPRRGERPALERPPHDAQAPRMALGPAVTADPTDLTLLMRLKKALEEMS
;
A
#
# COMPACT_ATOMS: atom_id res chain seq x y z
N MET A 1 17.32 16.21 -7.65
CA MET A 1 17.20 14.91 -8.36
C MET A 1 15.95 14.95 -9.22
N ALA A 2 16.01 14.52 -10.49
CA ALA A 2 14.84 14.49 -11.36
C ALA A 2 13.80 13.51 -10.82
N ARG A 3 12.53 13.90 -10.82
CA ARG A 3 11.42 13.00 -10.49
C ARG A 3 11.31 11.92 -11.57
N LEU A 4 10.90 10.71 -11.17
CA LEU A 4 10.92 9.54 -12.05
C LEU A 4 9.99 9.71 -13.26
N ASP A 5 8.85 10.39 -13.07
CA ASP A 5 7.92 10.78 -14.13
C ASP A 5 8.59 11.61 -15.24
N THR A 6 9.44 12.56 -14.87
CA THR A 6 10.15 13.46 -15.79
C THR A 6 11.20 12.68 -16.59
N LEU A 7 11.91 11.76 -15.94
CA LEU A 7 12.86 10.87 -16.61
C LEU A 7 12.17 9.95 -17.61
N LEU A 8 11.05 9.36 -17.22
CA LEU A 8 10.26 8.50 -18.11
C LEU A 8 9.66 9.28 -19.28
N ALA A 9 9.24 10.52 -19.08
CA ALA A 9 8.82 11.39 -20.18
C ALA A 9 9.97 11.73 -21.15
N GLY A 10 11.22 11.79 -20.64
CA GLY A 10 12.43 11.86 -21.48
C GLY A 10 12.56 10.63 -22.37
N PHE A 11 12.59 9.44 -21.77
CA PHE A 11 12.69 8.18 -22.51
C PHE A 11 11.55 7.95 -23.49
N ALA A 12 10.33 8.43 -23.18
CA ALA A 12 9.20 8.39 -24.09
C ALA A 12 9.45 9.23 -25.35
N ARG A 13 9.97 10.46 -25.19
CA ARG A 13 10.31 11.33 -26.34
C ARG A 13 11.46 10.79 -27.16
N GLU A 14 12.45 10.21 -26.50
CA GLU A 14 13.64 9.60 -27.13
C GLU A 14 13.36 8.19 -27.70
N ARG A 15 12.13 7.68 -27.54
CA ARG A 15 11.73 6.32 -27.95
C ARG A 15 12.68 5.23 -27.43
N SER A 16 13.18 5.41 -26.21
CA SER A 16 14.21 4.52 -25.67
C SER A 16 13.67 3.12 -25.39
N THR A 17 14.53 2.12 -25.63
CA THR A 17 14.25 0.70 -25.36
C THR A 17 15.28 0.17 -24.37
N GLY A 18 14.81 -0.41 -23.27
CA GLY A 18 15.68 -0.92 -22.21
C GLY A 18 15.01 -0.93 -20.85
N ALA A 19 15.79 -1.16 -19.79
CA ALA A 19 15.32 -1.21 -18.42
C ALA A 19 15.89 -0.08 -17.57
N LEU A 20 15.02 0.67 -16.90
CA LEU A 20 15.38 1.68 -15.92
C LEU A 20 15.29 1.08 -14.51
N ARG A 21 16.45 0.80 -13.90
CA ARG A 21 16.54 0.27 -12.54
C ARG A 21 16.54 1.40 -11.51
N VAL A 22 15.59 1.36 -10.59
CA VAL A 22 15.39 2.35 -9.51
C VAL A 22 15.97 1.78 -8.21
N GLY A 23 17.31 1.67 -8.16
CA GLY A 23 18.03 1.10 -7.01
C GLY A 23 17.60 -0.34 -6.67
N ARG A 24 17.13 -0.54 -5.43
CA ARG A 24 16.51 -1.79 -4.95
C ARG A 24 14.98 -1.72 -4.93
N ALA A 25 14.38 -0.57 -5.26
CA ALA A 25 12.95 -0.37 -5.19
C ALA A 25 12.22 -1.10 -6.33
N GLY A 26 12.82 -1.15 -7.53
CA GLY A 26 12.21 -1.80 -8.67
C GLY A 26 12.88 -1.52 -10.01
N THR A 27 12.25 -1.99 -11.07
CA THR A 27 12.70 -1.85 -12.47
C THR A 27 11.53 -1.49 -13.38
N ILE A 28 11.76 -0.61 -14.34
CA ILE A 28 10.79 -0.19 -15.35
C ILE A 28 11.32 -0.58 -16.72
N TYR A 29 10.56 -1.35 -17.47
CA TYR A 29 10.95 -1.83 -18.79
C TYR A 29 10.25 -1.02 -19.87
N LEU A 30 11.02 -0.54 -20.83
CA LEU A 30 10.56 0.30 -21.93
C LEU A 30 10.88 -0.33 -23.29
N ASP A 31 9.99 -0.11 -24.23
CA ASP A 31 10.16 -0.45 -25.64
C ASP A 31 9.57 0.67 -26.50
N GLU A 32 10.42 1.26 -27.34
CA GLU A 32 10.06 2.41 -28.19
C GLU A 32 9.42 3.55 -27.37
N GLY A 33 9.97 3.81 -26.18
CA GLY A 33 9.49 4.87 -25.27
C GLY A 33 8.22 4.55 -24.48
N ARG A 34 7.59 3.39 -24.72
CA ARG A 34 6.41 2.95 -23.96
C ARG A 34 6.80 1.97 -22.88
N VAL A 35 6.14 2.04 -21.72
CA VAL A 35 6.38 1.06 -20.65
C VAL A 35 5.76 -0.27 -21.06
N THR A 36 6.52 -1.35 -20.97
CA THR A 36 6.05 -2.72 -21.28
C THR A 36 5.83 -3.55 -20.02
N PHE A 37 6.59 -3.26 -18.97
CA PHE A 37 6.48 -3.94 -17.68
C PHE A 37 7.08 -3.09 -16.56
N MET A 38 6.66 -3.34 -15.32
CA MET A 38 7.21 -2.69 -14.13
C MET A 38 7.22 -3.70 -12.98
N GLU A 39 8.29 -3.69 -12.21
CA GLU A 39 8.44 -4.50 -11.01
C GLU A 39 8.77 -3.62 -9.82
N CYS A 40 8.10 -3.83 -8.70
CA CYS A 40 8.41 -3.14 -7.45
C CYS A 40 8.64 -4.18 -6.33
N ALA A 41 9.72 -4.01 -5.58
CA ALA A 41 10.07 -4.88 -4.45
C ALA A 41 9.01 -4.86 -3.33
N GLN A 42 8.20 -3.80 -3.25
CA GLN A 42 7.17 -3.63 -2.23
C GLN A 42 5.88 -4.40 -2.54
N THR A 43 5.65 -4.79 -3.79
CA THR A 43 4.39 -5.38 -4.23
C THR A 43 4.58 -6.80 -4.76
N PRO A 44 3.54 -7.64 -4.73
CA PRO A 44 3.60 -8.95 -5.39
C PRO A 44 3.85 -8.77 -6.89
N SER A 45 4.77 -9.55 -7.46
CA SER A 45 4.97 -9.60 -8.90
C SER A 45 3.87 -10.42 -9.59
N ALA A 46 3.69 -10.25 -10.90
CA ALA A 46 2.73 -11.04 -11.66
C ALA A 46 3.02 -12.55 -11.50
N GLU A 47 4.30 -12.94 -11.50
CA GLU A 47 4.78 -14.29 -11.25
C GLU A 47 4.33 -14.85 -9.91
N ARG A 48 4.52 -14.06 -8.84
CA ARG A 48 4.11 -14.45 -7.50
C ARG A 48 2.60 -14.67 -7.44
N LEU A 49 1.82 -13.81 -8.09
CA LEU A 49 0.36 -13.94 -8.16
C LEU A 49 -0.06 -15.19 -8.95
N MET A 50 0.62 -15.53 -10.04
CA MET A 50 0.35 -16.76 -10.80
C MET A 50 0.60 -18.01 -9.94
N ILE A 51 1.69 -18.02 -9.16
CA ILE A 51 2.02 -19.14 -8.26
C ILE A 51 1.00 -19.26 -7.12
N LEU A 52 0.69 -18.15 -6.43
CA LEU A 52 -0.25 -18.15 -5.31
C LEU A 52 -1.66 -18.56 -5.73
N ARG A 53 -2.06 -18.27 -6.97
CA ARG A 53 -3.34 -18.70 -7.54
C ARG A 53 -3.31 -20.14 -8.08
N GLY A 54 -2.22 -20.88 -7.87
CA GLY A 54 -2.07 -22.26 -8.33
C GLY A 54 -2.08 -22.42 -9.84
N ARG A 55 -1.80 -21.34 -10.59
CA ARG A 55 -1.83 -21.36 -12.06
C ARG A 55 -0.57 -21.94 -12.67
N ILE A 56 0.55 -21.80 -11.97
CA ILE A 56 1.85 -22.32 -12.39
C ILE A 56 2.69 -22.69 -11.16
N SER A 57 3.50 -23.75 -11.28
CA SER A 57 4.51 -24.06 -10.27
C SER A 57 5.75 -23.16 -10.41
N GLU A 58 6.50 -22.98 -9.33
CA GLU A 58 7.74 -22.19 -9.38
C GLU A 58 8.79 -22.80 -10.33
N SER A 59 8.84 -24.13 -10.43
CA SER A 59 9.71 -24.83 -11.37
C SER A 59 9.30 -24.61 -12.83
N ALA A 60 7.99 -24.61 -13.13
CA ALA A 60 7.51 -24.30 -14.47
C ALA A 60 7.80 -22.85 -14.85
N LEU A 61 7.63 -21.91 -13.92
CA LEU A 61 7.95 -20.51 -14.13
C LEU A 61 9.42 -20.31 -14.51
N ARG A 62 10.36 -20.90 -13.75
CA ARG A 62 11.80 -20.83 -14.06
C ARG A 62 12.13 -21.35 -15.45
N ARG A 63 11.48 -22.44 -15.89
CA ARG A 63 11.66 -22.98 -17.24
C ARG A 63 11.18 -22.01 -18.32
N PHE A 64 10.04 -21.36 -18.14
CA PHE A 64 9.57 -20.37 -19.10
C PHE A 64 10.46 -19.12 -19.13
N GLN A 65 10.98 -18.67 -17.98
CA GLN A 65 11.91 -17.54 -17.94
C GLN A 65 13.25 -17.81 -18.63
N ALA A 66 13.77 -19.04 -18.55
CA ALA A 66 15.03 -19.41 -19.19
C ALA A 66 14.90 -19.49 -20.72
N ASP A 67 13.96 -20.30 -21.22
CA ASP A 67 13.97 -20.72 -22.63
C ASP A 67 12.59 -20.66 -23.31
N GLY A 68 11.53 -20.26 -22.60
CA GLY A 68 10.15 -20.36 -23.10
C GLY A 68 9.46 -19.04 -23.42
N GLY A 69 9.81 -17.97 -22.71
CA GLY A 69 9.13 -16.68 -22.79
C GLY A 69 7.63 -16.74 -22.47
N CYS A 70 6.95 -15.63 -22.71
CA CYS A 70 5.52 -15.47 -22.49
C CYS A 70 4.66 -16.36 -23.40
N ASP A 71 5.10 -16.64 -24.63
CA ASP A 71 4.29 -17.38 -25.61
C ASP A 71 4.15 -18.84 -25.21
N ARG A 72 5.25 -19.46 -24.80
CA ARG A 72 5.24 -20.85 -24.34
C ARG A 72 4.47 -20.99 -23.01
N LEU A 73 4.51 -19.99 -22.13
CA LEU A 73 3.65 -19.94 -20.95
C LEU A 73 2.16 -20.04 -21.35
N LEU A 74 1.72 -19.28 -22.35
CA LEU A 74 0.33 -19.27 -22.81
C LEU A 74 -0.09 -20.58 -23.49
N VAL A 75 0.85 -21.30 -24.10
CA VAL A 75 0.59 -22.59 -24.77
C VAL A 75 0.62 -23.75 -23.78
N GLU A 76 1.58 -23.78 -22.86
CA GLU A 76 1.86 -24.94 -22.01
C GLU A 76 1.24 -24.86 -20.61
N SER A 77 0.75 -23.68 -20.19
CA SER A 77 0.09 -23.51 -18.89
C SER A 77 -1.43 -23.41 -19.02
N ARG A 78 -2.13 -23.46 -17.88
CA ARG A 78 -3.59 -23.27 -17.82
C ARG A 78 -4.00 -21.79 -17.75
N ILE A 79 -3.05 -20.87 -17.95
CA ILE A 79 -3.30 -19.43 -17.87
C ILE A 79 -3.79 -18.94 -19.23
N THR A 80 -4.99 -18.37 -19.23
CA THR A 80 -5.51 -17.71 -20.42
C THR A 80 -4.81 -16.37 -20.66
N LEU A 81 -4.84 -15.90 -21.92
CA LEU A 81 -4.31 -14.57 -22.27
C LEU A 81 -4.96 -13.45 -21.43
N GLY A 82 -6.27 -13.52 -21.19
CA GLY A 82 -7.00 -12.53 -20.39
C GLY A 82 -6.60 -12.53 -18.92
N GLU A 83 -6.41 -13.72 -18.32
CA GLU A 83 -5.90 -13.82 -16.96
C GLU A 83 -4.47 -13.27 -16.85
N LEU A 84 -3.59 -13.58 -17.80
CA LEU A 84 -2.23 -13.05 -17.81
C LEU A 84 -2.24 -11.53 -17.96
N GLN A 85 -3.05 -11.00 -18.88
CA GLN A 85 -3.22 -9.56 -19.06
C GLN A 85 -3.68 -8.88 -17.75
N TYR A 86 -4.66 -9.46 -17.06
CA TYR A 86 -5.14 -8.95 -15.78
C TYR A 86 -4.05 -8.92 -14.72
N LEU A 87 -3.26 -10.00 -14.60
CA LEU A 87 -2.16 -10.09 -13.63
C LEU A 87 -1.03 -9.10 -13.94
N VAL A 88 -0.65 -8.97 -15.22
CA VAL A 88 0.37 -8.01 -15.66
C VAL A 88 -0.09 -6.57 -15.46
N LEU A 89 -1.34 -6.25 -15.84
CA LEU A 89 -1.93 -4.93 -15.60
C LEU A 89 -1.91 -4.58 -14.10
N GLY A 90 -2.36 -5.51 -13.25
CA GLY A 90 -2.33 -5.34 -11.79
C GLY A 90 -0.93 -5.06 -11.26
N ALA A 91 0.05 -5.89 -11.65
CA ALA A 91 1.44 -5.74 -11.23
C ALA A 91 2.06 -4.42 -11.70
N VAL A 92 1.82 -4.00 -12.95
CA VAL A 92 2.35 -2.74 -13.50
C VAL A 92 1.74 -1.54 -12.79
N LEU A 93 0.42 -1.53 -12.57
CA LEU A 93 -0.25 -0.43 -11.88
C LEU A 93 0.16 -0.31 -10.42
N ASP A 94 0.38 -1.43 -9.74
CA ASP A 94 0.92 -1.46 -8.39
C ASP A 94 2.36 -0.95 -8.36
N ALA A 95 3.23 -1.48 -9.23
CA ALA A 95 4.61 -1.02 -9.31
C ALA A 95 4.69 0.48 -9.63
N ALA A 96 3.85 1.00 -10.54
CA ALA A 96 3.75 2.43 -10.82
C ALA A 96 3.35 3.24 -9.58
N PHE A 97 2.35 2.77 -8.84
CA PHE A 97 1.85 3.44 -7.64
C PHE A 97 2.93 3.64 -6.56
N PHE A 98 3.81 2.67 -6.38
CA PHE A 98 4.89 2.72 -5.38
C PHE A 98 6.21 3.28 -5.91
N LEU A 99 6.56 3.09 -7.18
CA LEU A 99 7.83 3.54 -7.75
C LEU A 99 7.82 5.00 -8.19
N LEU A 100 6.76 5.48 -8.87
CA LEU A 100 6.74 6.83 -9.43
C LEU A 100 6.98 7.94 -8.40
N PRO A 101 6.43 7.87 -7.16
CA PRO A 101 6.72 8.85 -6.13
C PRO A 101 7.99 8.55 -5.32
N ALA A 102 8.69 7.45 -5.57
CA ALA A 102 9.91 7.12 -4.84
C ALA A 102 11.02 8.16 -5.12
N THR A 103 11.62 8.68 -4.05
CA THR A 103 12.70 9.66 -4.12
C THR A 103 14.01 9.09 -3.57
N GLY A 104 15.13 9.76 -3.82
CA GLY A 104 16.40 9.46 -3.14
C GLY A 104 17.21 8.30 -3.76
N THR A 105 16.75 7.70 -4.86
CA THR A 105 17.55 6.74 -5.63
C THR A 105 17.96 7.35 -6.97
N ARG A 106 19.20 7.09 -7.41
CA ARG A 106 19.67 7.46 -8.75
C ARG A 106 19.31 6.32 -9.72
N PRO A 107 18.37 6.51 -10.66
CA PRO A 107 18.02 5.47 -11.61
C PRO A 107 19.18 5.15 -12.54
N LYS A 108 19.29 3.89 -12.97
CA LYS A 108 20.30 3.41 -13.93
C LYS A 108 19.61 2.75 -15.11
N PHE A 109 19.84 3.28 -16.30
CA PHE A 109 19.26 2.74 -17.53
C PHE A 109 20.18 1.67 -18.13
N GLN A 110 19.60 0.55 -18.56
CA GLN A 110 20.26 -0.57 -19.23
C GLN A 110 19.64 -0.74 -20.62
N PRO A 111 20.31 -0.24 -21.68
CA PRO A 111 19.79 -0.31 -23.04
C PRO A 111 19.49 -1.76 -23.47
N GLY A 112 18.39 -1.95 -24.19
CA GLY A 112 18.01 -3.24 -24.79
C GLY A 112 17.51 -4.32 -23.82
N GLN A 113 17.65 -4.13 -22.50
CA GLN A 113 17.12 -5.08 -21.52
C GLN A 113 15.59 -5.10 -21.52
N ARG A 114 14.99 -6.30 -21.61
CA ARG A 114 13.53 -6.51 -21.64
C ARG A 114 13.11 -7.44 -20.50
N HIS A 115 11.86 -7.28 -20.05
CA HIS A 115 11.22 -8.25 -19.19
C HIS A 115 10.64 -9.39 -20.01
N TRP A 116 10.68 -10.62 -19.51
CA TRP A 116 10.22 -11.81 -20.24
C TRP A 116 8.70 -11.85 -20.49
N LEU A 117 7.91 -11.13 -19.66
CA LEU A 117 6.48 -10.85 -19.89
C LEU A 117 6.22 -9.54 -20.65
N GLY A 118 7.26 -8.75 -20.93
CA GLY A 118 7.15 -7.47 -21.61
C GLY A 118 6.93 -7.62 -23.12
N GLY A 119 6.47 -6.55 -23.76
CA GLY A 119 6.35 -6.45 -25.24
C GLY A 119 4.99 -6.84 -25.81
N ARG A 120 4.11 -7.43 -25.01
CA ARG A 120 2.72 -7.75 -25.42
C ARG A 120 1.73 -6.64 -25.09
N TRP A 121 1.95 -5.97 -23.95
CA TRP A 121 1.14 -4.83 -23.50
C TRP A 121 2.03 -3.60 -23.34
N PHE A 122 1.45 -2.45 -23.65
CA PHE A 122 2.15 -1.17 -23.63
C PHE A 122 1.34 -0.16 -22.82
N PHE A 123 2.05 0.61 -22.02
CA PHE A 123 1.49 1.60 -21.12
C PHE A 123 2.14 2.94 -21.39
N GLU A 124 1.29 3.94 -21.63
CA GLU A 124 1.74 5.32 -21.76
C GLU A 124 2.18 5.86 -20.40
N VAL A 125 3.37 6.47 -20.34
CA VAL A 125 3.93 7.07 -19.12
C VAL A 125 2.93 8.03 -18.48
N ALA A 126 2.35 8.92 -19.29
CA ALA A 126 1.34 9.87 -18.83
C ALA A 126 0.07 9.18 -18.28
N GLY A 127 -0.30 8.02 -18.85
CA GLY A 127 -1.41 7.21 -18.36
C GLY A 127 -1.14 6.63 -16.98
N LEU A 128 0.05 6.06 -16.77
CA LEU A 128 0.47 5.52 -15.47
C LEU A 128 0.55 6.61 -14.38
N VAL A 129 1.04 7.80 -14.73
CA VAL A 129 1.09 8.95 -13.82
C VAL A 129 -0.32 9.38 -13.42
N ARG A 130 -1.24 9.54 -14.38
CA ARG A 130 -2.66 9.89 -14.09
C ARG A 130 -3.34 8.84 -13.23
N GLU A 131 -3.12 7.57 -13.54
CA GLU A 131 -3.68 6.46 -12.78
C GLU A 131 -3.17 6.44 -11.33
N THR A 132 -1.88 6.68 -11.14
CA THR A 132 -1.25 6.78 -9.82
C THR A 132 -1.85 7.94 -9.01
N ALA A 133 -2.02 9.10 -9.64
CA ALA A 133 -2.66 10.26 -9.01
C ALA A 133 -4.11 9.97 -8.61
N ARG A 134 -4.90 9.35 -9.51
CA ARG A 134 -6.29 8.95 -9.23
C ARG A 134 -6.37 7.99 -8.03
N ARG A 135 -5.52 6.97 -8.00
CA ARG A 135 -5.46 5.99 -6.90
C ARG A 135 -5.13 6.66 -5.56
N ARG A 136 -4.17 7.59 -5.54
CA ARG A 136 -3.82 8.36 -4.34
C ARG A 136 -4.97 9.25 -3.87
N ALA A 137 -5.62 9.95 -4.79
CA ALA A 137 -6.79 10.78 -4.49
C ALA A 137 -7.92 9.92 -3.88
N ARG A 138 -8.16 8.72 -4.43
CA ARG A 138 -9.16 7.80 -3.87
C ARG A 138 -8.82 7.36 -2.45
N LEU A 139 -7.58 6.95 -2.18
CA LEU A 139 -7.16 6.58 -0.83
C LEU A 139 -7.33 7.74 0.16
N ALA A 140 -6.94 8.96 -0.24
CA ALA A 140 -7.09 10.16 0.58
C ALA A 140 -8.56 10.52 0.85
N HIS A 141 -9.44 10.28 -0.12
CA HIS A 141 -10.88 10.51 0.03
C HIS A 141 -11.54 9.52 0.99
N VAL A 142 -11.16 8.24 0.95
CA VAL A 142 -11.71 7.21 1.84
C VAL A 142 -11.27 7.43 3.29
N TRP A 143 -9.97 7.64 3.50
CA TRP A 143 -9.41 7.90 4.82
C TRP A 143 -8.14 8.75 4.67
N PRO A 144 -8.12 10.00 5.16
CA PRO A 144 -7.03 10.94 4.86
C PRO A 144 -5.74 10.68 5.65
N CYS A 145 -5.72 9.69 6.56
CA CYS A 145 -4.53 9.32 7.31
C CYS A 145 -3.79 8.15 6.64
N ALA A 146 -2.52 8.38 6.26
CA ALA A 146 -1.68 7.37 5.63
C ALA A 146 -1.01 6.42 6.61
N ASP A 147 -1.11 6.64 7.92
CA ASP A 147 -0.46 5.80 8.94
C ASP A 147 -0.97 4.35 8.87
N ALA A 148 -2.23 4.15 8.49
CA ALA A 148 -2.83 2.83 8.25
C ALA A 148 -2.17 2.04 7.11
N ASP A 149 -1.47 2.69 6.18
CA ASP A 149 -0.82 2.02 5.06
C ASP A 149 0.46 1.27 5.48
N ALA A 150 1.04 1.66 6.62
CA ALA A 150 2.31 1.14 7.13
C ALA A 150 2.21 0.49 8.52
N ALA A 151 1.10 0.68 9.23
CA ALA A 151 0.86 0.04 10.50
C ALA A 151 0.42 -1.43 10.33
N PRO A 152 0.74 -2.32 11.28
CA PRO A 152 0.16 -3.66 11.34
C PRO A 152 -1.37 -3.61 11.32
N VAL A 153 -2.00 -4.46 10.51
CA VAL A 153 -3.46 -4.53 10.43
C VAL A 153 -3.98 -5.31 11.64
N ARG A 154 -4.76 -4.65 12.48
CA ARG A 154 -5.29 -5.21 13.73
C ARG A 154 -6.82 -5.16 13.69
N PRO A 155 -7.51 -6.30 13.52
CA PRO A 155 -8.97 -6.32 13.57
C PRO A 155 -9.48 -5.78 14.91
N ALA A 156 -10.55 -4.99 14.86
CA ALA A 156 -11.18 -4.47 16.06
C ALA A 156 -11.75 -5.61 16.91
N ALA A 157 -11.49 -5.58 18.22
CA ALA A 157 -11.94 -6.63 19.14
C ALA A 157 -13.47 -6.65 19.33
N ARG A 158 -14.14 -5.52 19.10
CA ARG A 158 -15.59 -5.37 19.18
C ARG A 158 -16.08 -4.49 18.04
N LEU A 159 -17.17 -4.90 17.43
CA LEU A 159 -17.85 -4.12 16.40
C LEU A 159 -18.84 -3.16 17.06
N SER A 160 -18.89 -1.91 16.59
CA SER A 160 -19.78 -0.88 17.14
C SER A 160 -21.24 -1.02 16.71
N GLY A 161 -21.57 -1.98 15.83
CA GLY A 161 -22.91 -2.17 15.27
C GLY A 161 -23.32 -3.63 15.13
N THR A 162 -24.58 -3.85 14.74
CA THR A 162 -25.20 -5.18 14.69
C THR A 162 -24.84 -6.00 13.44
N ARG A 163 -24.45 -5.34 12.34
CA ARG A 163 -24.10 -5.98 11.06
C ARG A 163 -23.00 -5.21 10.35
N VAL A 164 -22.17 -5.95 9.62
CA VAL A 164 -21.14 -5.42 8.73
C VAL A 164 -21.27 -6.10 7.37
N THR A 165 -21.09 -5.34 6.28
CA THR A 165 -21.00 -5.88 4.91
C THR A 165 -19.58 -5.70 4.42
N LEU A 166 -18.99 -6.77 3.90
CA LEU A 166 -17.59 -6.81 3.46
C LEU A 166 -17.51 -7.21 1.99
N SER A 167 -16.60 -6.59 1.25
CA SER A 167 -16.14 -7.11 -0.04
C SER A 167 -15.27 -8.36 0.13
N ASP A 168 -15.01 -9.07 -0.96
CA ASP A 168 -14.12 -10.24 -0.98
C ASP A 168 -12.75 -9.91 -0.37
N THR A 169 -12.17 -8.79 -0.77
CA THR A 169 -10.84 -8.34 -0.38
C THR A 169 -10.83 -7.88 1.07
N GLN A 170 -11.88 -7.19 1.53
CA GLN A 170 -12.00 -6.77 2.94
C GLN A 170 -12.12 -8.00 3.86
N TRP A 171 -12.90 -9.00 3.47
CA TRP A 171 -13.01 -10.26 4.21
C TRP A 171 -11.66 -10.99 4.30
N GLU A 172 -10.97 -11.16 3.17
CA GLU A 172 -9.65 -11.81 3.14
C GLU A 172 -8.61 -11.06 3.98
N VAL A 173 -8.63 -9.73 3.96
CA VAL A 173 -7.75 -8.91 4.81
C VAL A 173 -8.04 -9.15 6.29
N LEU A 174 -9.31 -9.17 6.71
CA LEU A 174 -9.66 -9.38 8.11
C LEU A 174 -9.32 -10.79 8.60
N VAL A 175 -9.58 -11.82 7.77
CA VAL A 175 -9.27 -13.21 8.13
C VAL A 175 -7.75 -13.48 8.11
N GLY A 176 -7.02 -12.83 7.21
CA GLY A 176 -5.57 -12.94 7.11
C GLY A 176 -4.79 -12.09 8.11
N ALA A 177 -5.44 -11.15 8.80
CA ALA A 177 -4.75 -10.23 9.71
C ALA A 177 -4.29 -10.94 11.00
N ASP A 178 -2.97 -11.12 11.10
CA ASP A 178 -2.25 -11.70 12.24
C ASP A 178 -1.87 -10.68 13.33
N ARG A 179 -2.31 -9.40 13.18
CA ARG A 179 -1.98 -8.26 14.04
C ARG A 179 -0.52 -7.76 13.94
N GLU A 180 0.30 -8.36 13.09
CA GLU A 180 1.73 -8.04 12.92
C GLU A 180 2.04 -7.55 11.50
N SER A 181 1.42 -8.17 10.51
CA SER A 181 1.60 -7.90 9.09
C SER A 181 1.02 -6.53 8.71
N THR A 182 1.84 -5.74 8.03
CA THR A 182 1.43 -4.51 7.34
C THR A 182 0.54 -4.83 6.13
N PRO A 183 -0.20 -3.86 5.58
CA PRO A 183 -1.03 -4.07 4.40
C PRO A 183 -0.26 -4.66 3.19
N LEU A 184 0.99 -4.24 2.98
CA LEU A 184 1.82 -4.77 1.89
C LEU A 184 2.33 -6.19 2.15
N GLU A 185 2.56 -6.56 3.40
CA GLU A 185 2.88 -7.94 3.76
C GLU A 185 1.66 -8.85 3.57
N LEU A 186 0.49 -8.41 4.03
CA LEU A 186 -0.77 -9.11 3.76
C LEU A 186 -1.04 -9.26 2.26
N ALA A 187 -0.82 -8.23 1.45
CA ALA A 187 -0.98 -8.34 -0.01
C ALA A 187 -0.11 -9.45 -0.61
N ARG A 188 1.13 -9.60 -0.12
CA ARG A 188 2.05 -10.68 -0.55
C ARG A 188 1.63 -12.06 -0.07
N GLN A 189 1.11 -12.16 1.15
CA GLN A 189 0.62 -13.42 1.72
C GLN A 189 -0.66 -13.89 1.01
N LEU A 190 -1.62 -12.96 0.82
CA LEU A 190 -2.93 -13.22 0.21
C LEU A 190 -2.87 -13.36 -1.32
N GLY A 191 -1.79 -12.94 -1.97
CA GLY A 191 -1.72 -12.93 -3.43
C GLY A 191 -2.71 -11.93 -4.05
N ARG A 192 -2.80 -10.76 -3.43
CA ARG A 192 -3.67 -9.64 -3.86
C ARG A 192 -2.83 -8.43 -4.26
N SER A 193 -3.42 -7.55 -5.05
CA SER A 193 -2.79 -6.27 -5.39
C SER A 193 -2.52 -5.46 -4.11
N GLY A 194 -1.34 -4.86 -4.02
CA GLY A 194 -0.97 -3.99 -2.91
C GLY A 194 -1.90 -2.79 -2.80
N TYR A 195 -2.28 -2.18 -3.93
CA TYR A 195 -3.26 -1.09 -3.93
C TYR A 195 -4.65 -1.54 -3.45
N SER A 196 -5.14 -2.69 -3.91
CA SER A 196 -6.45 -3.20 -3.49
C SER A 196 -6.49 -3.47 -1.98
N VAL A 197 -5.40 -4.00 -1.41
CA VAL A 197 -5.30 -4.23 0.03
C VAL A 197 -5.21 -2.91 0.81
N LEU A 198 -4.41 -1.94 0.35
CA LEU A 198 -4.36 -0.61 0.98
C LEU A 198 -5.74 0.06 1.02
N LEU A 199 -6.47 0.01 -0.09
CA LEU A 199 -7.82 0.54 -0.17
C LEU A 199 -8.76 -0.18 0.80
N ALA A 200 -8.76 -1.52 0.81
CA ALA A 200 -9.58 -2.29 1.72
C ALA A 200 -9.27 -1.96 3.18
N VAL A 201 -7.99 -1.83 3.54
CA VAL A 201 -7.56 -1.41 4.89
C VAL A 201 -8.08 -0.01 5.24
N ARG A 202 -8.01 0.96 4.33
CA ARG A 202 -8.56 2.31 4.58
C ARG A 202 -10.09 2.31 4.72
N GLU A 203 -10.79 1.51 3.93
CA GLU A 203 -12.25 1.34 4.04
C GLU A 203 -12.63 0.67 5.37
N LEU A 204 -11.90 -0.37 5.78
CA LEU A 204 -12.05 -1.04 7.07
C LEU A 204 -11.76 -0.09 8.25
N ALA A 205 -10.72 0.75 8.14
CA ALA A 205 -10.39 1.76 9.16
C ALA A 205 -11.51 2.78 9.29
N CYS A 206 -12.00 3.29 8.16
CA CYS A 206 -13.11 4.24 8.11
C CYS A 206 -14.40 3.66 8.74
N ALA A 207 -14.63 2.35 8.55
CA ALA A 207 -15.74 1.62 9.15
C ALA A 207 -15.51 1.20 10.62
N GLY A 208 -14.34 1.49 11.21
CA GLY A 208 -14.01 1.10 12.59
C GLY A 208 -13.79 -0.40 12.79
N LEU A 209 -13.49 -1.13 11.71
CA LEU A 209 -13.34 -2.60 11.72
C LEU A 209 -11.89 -3.04 11.99
N ILE A 210 -10.95 -2.11 11.92
CA ILE A 210 -9.58 -2.29 12.36
C ILE A 210 -9.22 -1.19 13.36
N GLU A 211 -8.33 -1.52 14.31
CA GLU A 211 -7.80 -0.56 15.27
C GLU A 211 -7.13 0.58 14.49
N ALA A 212 -7.52 1.83 14.80
CA ALA A 212 -6.86 2.98 14.21
C ALA A 212 -5.38 2.91 14.59
N ALA A 213 -4.50 2.97 13.59
CA ALA A 213 -3.08 3.10 13.83
C ALA A 213 -2.87 4.32 14.73
N ALA A 214 -2.52 4.09 16.01
CA ALA A 214 -2.06 5.18 16.85
C ALA A 214 -0.87 5.79 16.12
N PRO A 215 -0.81 7.12 15.93
CA PRO A 215 0.29 7.73 15.20
C PRO A 215 1.58 7.27 15.87
N LEU A 216 2.38 6.48 15.14
CA LEU A 216 3.71 6.12 15.60
C LEU A 216 4.41 7.45 15.90
N PRO A 217 5.03 7.63 17.08
CA PRO A 217 5.79 8.84 17.32
C PRO A 217 6.83 8.93 16.22
N ARG A 218 6.65 9.91 15.32
CA ARG A 218 7.65 10.21 14.30
C ARG A 218 8.95 10.36 15.07
N ARG A 219 10.00 9.64 14.64
CA ARG A 219 11.35 9.83 15.16
C ARG A 219 11.83 11.20 14.66
N GLY A 220 11.18 12.25 15.14
CA GLY A 220 11.62 13.62 14.98
C GLY A 220 12.92 13.76 15.73
N GLU A 221 13.84 14.51 15.13
CA GLU A 221 14.99 15.08 15.80
C GLU A 221 14.58 15.47 17.22
N ARG A 222 15.30 14.96 18.22
CA ARG A 222 15.14 15.40 19.61
C ARG A 222 15.13 16.93 19.57
N PRO A 223 14.05 17.61 20.00
CA PRO A 223 14.15 19.03 20.24
C PRO A 223 15.26 19.18 21.28
N ALA A 224 16.29 19.97 20.96
CA ALA A 224 17.14 20.51 22.00
C ALA A 224 16.22 21.38 22.86
N LEU A 225 15.67 20.80 23.92
CA LEU A 225 14.97 21.55 24.94
C LEU A 225 16.04 22.44 25.59
N GLU A 226 16.10 23.69 25.16
CA GLU A 226 16.69 24.73 26.00
C GLU A 226 15.95 24.68 27.32
N ARG A 227 16.66 24.28 28.38
CA ARG A 227 16.11 24.28 29.73
C ARG A 227 15.82 25.74 30.08
N PRO A 228 14.57 26.11 30.43
CA PRO A 228 14.33 27.42 31.01
C PRO A 228 15.10 27.52 32.33
N PRO A 229 15.59 28.71 32.70
CA PRO A 229 16.22 28.91 33.99
C PRO A 229 15.24 28.50 35.10
N HIS A 230 15.72 27.66 36.01
CA HIS A 230 14.91 27.13 37.11
C HIS A 230 14.73 28.22 38.18
N ASP A 231 13.58 28.88 38.19
CA ASP A 231 13.17 29.74 39.32
C ASP A 231 12.76 28.87 40.51
N ALA A 232 13.59 28.85 41.55
CA ALA A 232 13.38 28.02 42.76
C ALA A 232 12.20 28.49 43.64
N GLN A 233 11.53 29.59 43.29
CA GLN A 233 10.46 30.21 44.09
C GLN A 233 9.12 30.37 43.36
N ALA A 234 8.95 29.76 42.19
CA ALA A 234 7.67 29.81 41.49
C ALA A 234 6.59 28.98 42.23
N PRO A 235 5.40 29.54 42.53
CA PRO A 235 4.31 28.80 43.13
C PRO A 235 3.82 27.72 42.16
N ARG A 236 3.69 26.48 42.64
CA ARG A 236 3.15 25.35 41.85
C ARG A 236 1.69 25.64 41.48
N MET A 237 1.45 26.09 40.26
CA MET A 237 0.09 26.17 39.71
C MET A 237 -0.41 24.77 39.37
N ALA A 238 -1.55 24.39 39.95
CA ALA A 238 -2.29 23.20 39.54
C ALA A 238 -2.96 23.46 38.18
N LEU A 239 -2.54 22.74 37.14
CA LEU A 239 -3.25 22.71 35.85
C LEU A 239 -4.39 21.70 35.92
N GLY A 240 -5.62 22.22 36.09
CA GLY A 240 -6.86 21.47 35.92
C GLY A 240 -7.89 21.74 37.03
N PRO A 241 -9.20 21.56 36.75
CA PRO A 241 -10.20 21.53 37.81
C PRO A 241 -9.84 20.42 38.80
N ALA A 242 -10.05 20.66 40.10
CA ALA A 242 -9.76 19.68 41.14
C ALA A 242 -10.57 18.40 40.88
N VAL A 243 -9.87 17.34 40.47
CA VAL A 243 -10.46 16.01 40.35
C VAL A 243 -10.62 15.47 41.76
N THR A 244 -11.82 15.59 42.31
CA THR A 244 -12.21 14.82 43.47
C THR A 244 -12.36 13.37 43.01
N ALA A 245 -11.40 12.53 43.33
CA ALA A 245 -11.46 11.09 43.10
C ALA A 245 -12.45 10.44 44.11
N ASP A 246 -13.74 10.77 43.98
CA ASP A 246 -14.79 9.99 44.63
C ASP A 246 -15.34 8.99 43.61
N PRO A 247 -15.12 7.66 43.80
CA PRO A 247 -15.64 6.62 42.92
C PRO A 247 -17.17 6.47 42.98
N THR A 248 -17.87 7.33 43.72
CA THR A 248 -19.30 7.25 44.04
C THR A 248 -20.06 8.51 43.61
N ASP A 249 -19.62 9.21 42.57
CA ASP A 249 -20.40 10.33 42.02
C ASP A 249 -21.61 9.81 41.21
N LEU A 250 -22.63 9.40 41.96
CA LEU A 250 -23.94 8.91 41.52
C LEU A 250 -24.61 9.90 40.55
N THR A 251 -24.33 11.20 40.70
CA THR A 251 -24.84 12.27 39.85
C THR A 251 -24.35 12.14 38.41
N LEU A 252 -23.09 11.75 38.23
CA LEU A 252 -22.48 11.52 36.92
C LEU A 252 -23.10 10.28 36.26
N LEU A 253 -23.27 9.20 37.03
CA LEU A 253 -23.83 7.93 36.55
C LEU A 253 -25.30 8.06 36.13
N MET A 254 -26.10 8.82 36.89
CA MET A 254 -27.51 9.08 36.54
C MET A 254 -27.65 9.92 35.28
N ARG A 255 -26.76 10.90 35.05
CA ARG A 255 -26.73 11.69 33.81
C ARG A 255 -26.38 10.82 32.60
N LEU A 256 -25.41 9.93 32.74
CA LEU A 256 -25.03 9.00 31.68
C LEU A 256 -26.15 8.02 31.35
N LYS A 257 -26.81 7.46 32.37
CA LYS A 257 -27.96 6.56 32.18
C LYS A 257 -29.09 7.25 31.42
N LYS A 258 -29.47 8.46 31.84
CA LYS A 258 -30.54 9.23 31.20
C LYS A 258 -30.23 9.53 29.73
N ALA A 259 -28.99 9.91 29.42
CA ALA A 259 -28.56 10.15 28.05
C ALA A 259 -28.64 8.88 27.18
N LEU A 260 -28.36 7.70 27.76
CA LEU A 260 -28.46 6.42 27.04
C LEU A 260 -29.93 5.99 26.82
N GLU A 261 -30.82 6.26 27.77
CA GLU A 261 -32.25 5.97 27.63
C GLU A 261 -32.94 6.88 26.59
N GLU A 262 -32.48 8.12 26.44
CA GLU A 262 -32.97 9.05 25.41
C GLU A 262 -32.49 8.69 23.99
N MET A 263 -31.50 7.80 23.87
CA MET A 263 -30.92 7.36 22.60
C MET A 263 -31.43 5.99 22.10
N SER A 264 -32.31 5.34 22.88
CA SER A 264 -32.98 4.07 22.50
C SER A 264 -34.42 4.31 22.06
#